data_AF-A0A529M1B6-F1
#
_entry.id   AF-A0A529M1B6-F1
#
_cell.length_a   1.000
_cell.length_b   1.000
_cell.length_c   1.000
_cell.angle_alpha   90.00
_cell.angle_beta   90.00
_cell.angle_gamma   90.00
#
_symmetry.space_group_name_H-M   'P 1'
#
loop_
_entity.id
_entity.type
_entity.pdbx_description
1 polymer ?
#
loop_
_entity_poly.entity_id
_entity_poly.type
_entity_poly.pdbx_seq_one_letter_code
_entity_poly.pdbx_strand_id
1 'polypeptide(L)'
;VHAVAKWAVERARANLGPTLVEYVTYRVGAHSTSDDPSAYRPKAESDAWPLGDPVMRLKNHLIQKGVWSEDRHTQAEAEILETAIAAQKEAEGHGTLHAGGKPSTRDMFEGVYAEMPPHLRRQRQQAGV
;
A
#
# COMPACT_ATOMS: atom_id res chain seq x y z
N VAL A 1 -9.46 1.41 -15.09
CA VAL A 1 -8.32 0.64 -14.53
C VAL A 1 -8.41 -0.84 -14.88
N HIS A 2 -9.37 -1.60 -14.34
CA HIS A 2 -9.45 -3.06 -14.57
C HIS A 2 -9.44 -3.46 -16.06
N ALA A 3 -10.24 -2.82 -16.91
CA ALA A 3 -10.33 -3.16 -18.33
C ALA A 3 -8.99 -3.02 -19.09
N VAL A 4 -8.29 -1.89 -18.95
CA VAL A 4 -7.00 -1.66 -19.62
C VAL A 4 -5.90 -2.56 -19.05
N ALA A 5 -5.90 -2.80 -17.73
CA ALA A 5 -4.97 -3.72 -17.08
C ALA A 5 -5.17 -5.16 -17.58
N LYS A 6 -6.43 -5.63 -17.64
CA LYS A 6 -6.78 -6.95 -18.17
C LYS A 6 -6.30 -7.12 -19.61
N TRP A 7 -6.60 -6.15 -20.49
CA TRP A 7 -6.14 -6.17 -21.87
C TRP A 7 -4.61 -6.22 -21.99
N ALA A 8 -3.90 -5.38 -21.22
CA ALA A 8 -2.43 -5.35 -21.25
C ALA A 8 -1.82 -6.68 -20.79
N VAL A 9 -2.39 -7.30 -19.75
CA VAL A 9 -1.98 -8.62 -19.26
C VAL A 9 -2.27 -9.71 -20.29
N GLU A 10 -3.44 -9.67 -20.94
CA GLU A 10 -3.79 -10.62 -22.00
C GLU A 10 -2.83 -10.51 -23.18
N ARG A 11 -2.49 -9.28 -23.61
CA ARG A 11 -1.50 -9.02 -24.66
C ARG A 11 -0.13 -9.59 -24.31
N ALA A 12 0.35 -9.35 -23.07
CA ALA A 12 1.62 -9.87 -22.60
C ALA A 12 1.61 -11.42 -22.56
N ARG A 13 0.53 -12.03 -22.03
CA ARG A 13 0.38 -13.49 -21.93
C ARG A 13 0.30 -14.16 -23.29
N ALA A 14 -0.27 -13.48 -24.28
CA ALA A 14 -0.30 -13.93 -25.67
C ALA A 14 1.04 -13.72 -26.42
N ASN A 15 2.12 -13.34 -25.73
CA ASN A 15 3.44 -13.06 -26.30
C ASN A 15 3.44 -11.96 -27.37
N LEU A 16 2.51 -11.01 -27.28
CA LEU A 16 2.41 -9.90 -28.23
C LEU A 16 3.25 -8.68 -27.82
N GLY A 17 4.10 -8.84 -26.79
CA GLY A 17 5.02 -7.82 -26.27
C GLY A 17 4.49 -7.04 -25.07
N PRO A 18 5.31 -6.16 -24.48
CA PRO A 18 4.97 -5.37 -23.30
C PRO A 18 4.12 -4.14 -23.67
N THR A 19 3.33 -3.67 -22.70
CA THR A 19 2.45 -2.49 -22.84
C THR A 19 2.80 -1.47 -21.76
N LEU A 20 2.99 -0.21 -22.14
CA LEU A 20 3.04 0.91 -21.21
C LEU A 20 1.63 1.47 -21.01
N VAL A 21 1.21 1.66 -19.75
CA VAL A 21 -0.08 2.28 -19.40
C VAL A 21 0.19 3.46 -18.49
N GLU A 22 -0.24 4.65 -18.90
CA GLU A 22 -0.22 5.85 -18.07
C GLU A 22 -1.54 5.95 -17.28
N TYR A 23 -1.43 5.91 -15.95
CA TYR A 23 -2.58 6.11 -15.06
C TYR A 23 -2.62 7.56 -14.58
N VAL A 24 -3.43 8.37 -15.25
CA VAL A 24 -3.66 9.76 -14.88
C VAL A 24 -4.47 9.82 -13.58
N THR A 25 -3.82 10.24 -12.50
CA THR A 25 -4.39 10.32 -11.15
C THR A 25 -3.78 11.48 -10.36
N TYR A 26 -4.24 11.70 -9.14
CA TYR A 26 -3.79 12.78 -8.27
C TYR A 26 -3.46 12.27 -6.86
N ARG A 27 -2.31 12.70 -6.32
CA ARG A 27 -1.90 12.41 -4.94
C ARG A 27 -2.56 13.41 -3.99
N VAL A 28 -3.76 13.09 -3.51
CA VAL A 28 -4.56 13.97 -2.64
C VAL A 28 -3.79 14.34 -1.36
N GLY A 29 -3.22 13.36 -0.67
CA GLY A 29 -2.44 13.56 0.55
C GLY A 29 -1.02 14.09 0.32
N ALA A 30 -0.29 14.25 1.43
CA ALA A 30 1.13 14.58 1.42
C ALA A 30 1.99 13.51 0.73
N HIS A 31 3.23 13.87 0.40
CA HIS A 31 4.18 12.91 -0.14
C HIS A 31 4.47 11.79 0.86
N SER A 32 4.60 12.15 2.14
CA SER A 32 4.88 11.27 3.27
C SER A 32 4.41 11.93 4.58
N THR A 33 4.62 11.26 5.71
CA THR A 33 4.33 11.81 7.05
C THR A 33 5.27 12.95 7.46
N SER A 34 6.34 13.21 6.71
CA SER A 34 7.32 14.29 6.96
C SER A 34 7.17 15.48 6.00
N ASP A 35 6.14 15.47 5.16
CA ASP A 35 5.96 16.43 4.07
C ASP A 35 4.78 17.40 4.34
N ASP A 36 4.93 18.65 3.91
CA ASP A 36 3.88 19.68 3.94
C ASP A 36 3.56 20.17 2.53
N PRO A 37 2.46 19.71 1.92
CA PRO A 37 2.07 20.13 0.59
C PRO A 37 1.73 21.61 0.45
N SER A 38 1.31 22.26 1.54
CA SER A 38 0.91 23.67 1.48
C SER A 38 2.09 24.59 1.18
N ALA A 39 3.32 24.11 1.34
CA ALA A 39 4.54 24.83 0.99
C ALA A 39 4.80 24.92 -0.52
N TYR A 40 4.21 24.03 -1.33
CA TYR A 40 4.56 23.93 -2.76
C TYR A 40 3.38 23.68 -3.71
N ARG A 41 2.15 23.51 -3.21
CA ARG A 41 0.96 23.44 -4.06
C ARG A 41 -0.28 24.08 -3.42
N PRO A 42 -1.26 24.54 -4.23
CA PRO A 42 -2.49 25.13 -3.72
C PRO A 42 -3.31 24.14 -2.88
N LYS A 43 -3.87 24.61 -1.75
CA LYS A 43 -4.68 23.77 -0.86
C LYS A 43 -5.92 23.18 -1.55
N ALA A 44 -6.51 23.90 -2.50
CA ALA A 44 -7.72 23.48 -3.22
C ALA A 44 -7.44 22.67 -4.50
N GLU A 45 -6.17 22.37 -4.82
CA GLU A 45 -5.82 21.67 -6.06
C GLU A 45 -6.43 20.25 -6.11
N SER A 46 -6.51 19.55 -4.97
CA SER A 46 -7.17 18.24 -4.90
C SER A 46 -8.66 18.31 -5.24
N ASP A 47 -9.33 19.36 -4.79
CA ASP A 47 -10.77 19.53 -4.96
C ASP A 47 -11.10 19.90 -6.41
N ALA A 48 -10.18 20.60 -7.07
CA ALA A 48 -10.25 20.93 -8.49
C ALA A 48 -9.86 19.76 -9.42
N TRP A 49 -9.40 18.62 -8.90
CA TRP A 49 -8.99 17.49 -9.72
C TRP A 49 -10.18 16.94 -10.52
N PRO A 50 -10.14 17.00 -11.87
CA PRO A 50 -11.33 16.79 -12.69
C PRO A 50 -11.82 15.34 -12.71
N LEU A 51 -10.96 14.37 -12.37
CA LEU A 51 -11.33 12.96 -12.36
C LEU A 51 -11.89 12.50 -11.01
N GLY A 52 -11.96 13.39 -10.01
CA GLY A 52 -12.58 13.16 -8.70
C GLY A 52 -11.98 12.00 -7.89
N ASP A 53 -12.71 11.60 -6.85
CA ASP A 53 -12.36 10.48 -6.00
C ASP A 53 -12.78 9.13 -6.66
N PRO A 54 -11.84 8.18 -6.84
CA PRO A 54 -12.14 6.90 -7.49
C PRO A 54 -13.11 6.00 -6.69
N VAL A 55 -13.08 6.05 -5.35
CA VAL A 55 -14.00 5.30 -4.48
C VAL A 55 -15.41 5.84 -4.64
N MET A 56 -15.58 7.16 -4.59
CA MET A 56 -16.89 7.79 -4.73
C MET A 56 -17.48 7.58 -6.13
N ARG A 57 -16.65 7.67 -7.17
CA ARG A 57 -17.09 7.38 -8.55
C ARG A 57 -17.56 5.94 -8.71
N LEU A 58 -16.82 4.97 -8.16
CA LEU A 58 -17.21 3.57 -8.23
C LEU A 58 -18.47 3.30 -7.40
N LYS A 59 -18.55 3.84 -6.17
CA LYS A 59 -19.74 3.76 -5.31
C LYS A 59 -20.99 4.21 -6.07
N ASN A 60 -20.97 5.44 -6.60
CA ASN A 60 -22.12 6.02 -7.30
C ASN A 60 -22.51 5.18 -8.54
N HIS A 61 -21.52 4.73 -9.31
CA HIS A 61 -21.78 3.87 -10.46
C HIS A 61 -22.44 2.53 -10.07
N LEU A 62 -21.97 1.88 -9.00
CA LEU A 62 -22.51 0.60 -8.57
C LEU A 62 -23.89 0.72 -7.91
N ILE A 63 -24.15 1.82 -7.19
CA ILE A 63 -25.49 2.14 -6.66
C ILE A 63 -26.48 2.31 -7.81
N GLN A 64 -26.11 3.07 -8.84
CA GLN A 64 -26.94 3.24 -10.04
C GLN A 64 -27.23 1.92 -10.75
N LYS A 65 -26.31 0.95 -10.69
CA LYS A 65 -26.49 -0.40 -11.25
C LYS A 65 -27.25 -1.35 -10.32
N GLY A 66 -27.66 -0.91 -9.12
CA GLY A 66 -28.41 -1.73 -8.16
C GLY A 66 -27.59 -2.86 -7.52
N VAL A 67 -26.26 -2.83 -7.62
CA VAL A 67 -25.36 -3.85 -7.06
C VAL A 67 -24.56 -3.33 -5.85
N TRP A 68 -24.91 -2.13 -5.38
CA TRP A 68 -24.36 -1.49 -4.19
C TRP A 68 -25.41 -0.57 -3.57
N SER A 69 -25.21 -0.16 -2.31
CA SER A 69 -26.09 0.78 -1.60
C SER A 69 -25.30 1.65 -0.63
N GLU A 70 -25.93 2.72 -0.15
CA GLU A 70 -25.39 3.55 0.94
C GLU A 70 -25.17 2.71 2.20
N ASP A 71 -26.18 1.93 2.61
CA ASP A 71 -26.09 1.06 3.79
C ASP A 71 -24.93 0.04 3.67
N ARG A 72 -24.78 -0.58 2.49
CA ARG A 72 -23.68 -1.51 2.24
C ARG A 72 -22.33 -0.82 2.28
N HIS A 73 -22.24 0.43 1.81
CA HIS A 73 -21.01 1.21 1.87
C HIS A 73 -20.59 1.49 3.30
N THR A 74 -21.49 2.02 4.13
CA THR A 74 -21.27 2.25 5.56
C THR A 74 -20.89 0.96 6.30
N GLN A 75 -21.58 -0.14 5.98
CA GLN A 75 -21.24 -1.45 6.54
C GLN A 75 -19.81 -1.88 6.13
N ALA A 76 -19.42 -1.70 4.87
CA ALA A 76 -18.10 -2.08 4.39
C ALA A 76 -16.99 -1.27 5.08
N GLU A 77 -17.21 0.04 5.28
CA GLU A 77 -16.27 0.88 6.03
C GLU A 77 -16.06 0.37 7.46
N ALA A 78 -17.15 0.00 8.14
CA ALA A 78 -17.07 -0.59 9.49
C ALA A 78 -16.32 -1.94 9.49
N GLU A 79 -16.63 -2.84 8.55
CA GLU A 79 -15.96 -4.15 8.40
C GLU A 79 -14.45 -3.99 8.14
N ILE A 80 -14.07 -3.04 7.28
CA ILE A 80 -12.67 -2.74 6.95
C ILE A 80 -11.96 -2.15 8.17
N LEU A 81 -12.60 -1.21 8.89
CA LEU A 81 -12.03 -0.62 10.09
C LEU A 81 -11.81 -1.66 11.19
N GLU A 82 -12.78 -2.54 11.43
CA GLU A 82 -12.65 -3.63 12.38
C GLU A 82 -11.48 -4.55 12.01
N THR A 83 -11.37 -4.91 10.73
CA THR A 83 -10.24 -5.71 10.21
C THR A 83 -8.90 -5.02 10.44
N ALA A 84 -8.80 -3.72 10.15
CA ALA A 84 -7.57 -2.96 10.34
C ALA A 84 -7.17 -2.86 11.82
N ILE A 85 -8.14 -2.63 12.72
CA ILE A 85 -7.91 -2.59 14.17
C ILE A 85 -7.48 -3.96 14.70
N ALA A 86 -8.11 -5.04 14.25
CA ALA A 86 -7.73 -6.39 14.64
C ALA A 86 -6.30 -6.71 14.21
N ALA A 87 -5.95 -6.42 12.96
CA ALA A 87 -4.60 -6.60 12.43
C ALA A 87 -3.56 -5.74 13.17
N GLN A 88 -3.89 -4.49 13.51
CA GLN A 88 -3.03 -3.64 14.31
C GLN A 88 -2.77 -4.25 15.69
N LYS A 89 -3.81 -4.71 16.39
CA LYS A 89 -3.67 -5.34 17.72
C LYS A 89 -2.83 -6.61 17.67
N GLU A 90 -3.03 -7.44 16.66
CA GLU A 90 -2.22 -8.64 16.44
C GLU A 90 -0.75 -8.26 16.23
N ALA A 91 -0.48 -7.31 15.34
CA ALA A 91 0.86 -6.82 15.05
C ALA A 91 1.56 -6.23 16.29
N GLU A 92 0.85 -5.39 17.06
CA GLU A 92 1.36 -4.81 18.31
C GLU A 92 1.65 -5.87 19.38
N GLY A 93 0.96 -7.00 19.35
CA GLY A 93 1.25 -8.18 20.18
C GLY A 93 2.64 -8.78 19.92
N HIS A 94 3.21 -8.58 18.73
CA HIS A 94 4.58 -8.99 18.41
C HIS A 94 5.63 -7.96 18.81
N GLY A 95 5.27 -6.69 18.89
CA GLY A 95 6.16 -5.61 19.32
C GLY A 95 5.79 -4.25 18.71
N THR A 96 6.34 -3.22 19.31
CA THR A 96 6.21 -1.81 18.90
C THR A 96 7.57 -1.13 18.99
N LEU A 97 7.65 0.16 18.65
CA LEU A 97 8.87 0.95 18.87
C LEU A 97 9.30 0.95 20.35
N HIS A 98 8.33 0.95 21.26
CA HIS A 98 8.57 1.15 22.69
C HIS A 98 8.64 -0.14 23.51
N ALA A 99 7.99 -1.22 23.06
CA ALA A 99 7.82 -2.43 23.85
C ALA A 99 7.71 -3.70 22.99
N GLY A 100 7.85 -4.87 23.61
CA GLY A 100 7.65 -6.17 22.97
C GLY A 100 8.86 -6.69 22.19
N GLY A 101 8.63 -7.68 21.33
CA GLY A 101 9.66 -8.36 20.56
C GLY A 101 10.27 -7.43 19.51
N LYS A 102 11.60 -7.45 19.42
CA LYS A 102 12.34 -6.82 18.32
C LYS A 102 13.00 -7.93 17.51
N PRO A 103 13.21 -7.74 16.19
CA PRO A 103 14.05 -8.64 15.42
C PRO A 103 15.40 -8.84 16.10
N SER A 104 15.96 -10.05 15.99
CA SER A 104 17.26 -10.33 16.59
C SER A 104 18.33 -9.55 15.83
N THR A 105 19.35 -9.06 16.53
CA THR A 105 20.55 -8.49 15.89
C THR A 105 21.21 -9.51 14.94
N ARG A 106 21.01 -10.82 15.18
CA ARG A 106 21.46 -11.89 14.29
C ARG A 106 20.85 -11.78 12.90
N ASP A 107 19.56 -11.43 12.83
CA ASP A 107 18.78 -11.44 11.59
C ASP A 107 19.27 -10.36 10.60
N MET A 108 19.97 -9.32 11.09
CA MET A 108 20.62 -8.29 10.27
C MET A 108 21.66 -8.88 9.29
N PHE A 109 22.23 -10.05 9.59
CA PHE A 109 23.26 -10.69 8.76
C PHE A 109 22.69 -11.75 7.80
N GLU A 110 21.43 -12.13 7.97
CA GLU A 110 20.77 -13.19 7.20
C GLU A 110 20.07 -12.60 5.96
N GLY A 111 19.84 -13.42 4.92
CA GLY A 111 19.18 -12.99 3.68
C GLY A 111 20.01 -12.11 2.73
N VAL A 112 21.24 -11.72 3.10
CA VAL A 112 22.15 -10.95 2.22
C VAL A 112 22.69 -11.81 1.06
N TYR A 113 23.03 -13.06 1.37
CA TYR A 113 23.46 -14.07 0.41
C TYR A 113 22.69 -15.36 0.70
N ALA A 114 22.57 -16.25 -0.31
CA ALA A 114 22.00 -17.59 -0.11
C ALA A 114 22.72 -18.37 1.00
N GLU A 115 24.04 -18.29 1.02
CA GLU A 115 24.89 -18.78 2.10
C GLU A 115 25.70 -17.63 2.69
N MET A 116 25.71 -17.51 4.02
CA MET A 116 26.41 -16.43 4.70
C MET A 116 27.94 -16.56 4.48
N PRO A 117 28.58 -15.62 3.76
CA PRO A 117 30.01 -15.68 3.47
C PRO A 117 30.84 -15.45 4.75
N PRO A 118 32.12 -15.86 4.76
CA PRO A 118 32.95 -15.80 5.96
C PRO A 118 33.07 -14.43 6.62
N HIS A 119 33.02 -13.34 5.85
CA HIS A 119 33.13 -11.98 6.41
C HIS A 119 31.88 -11.58 7.22
N LEU A 120 30.67 -11.95 6.77
CA LEU A 120 29.44 -11.69 7.53
C LEU A 120 29.37 -12.56 8.78
N ARG A 121 29.86 -13.81 8.72
CA ARG A 121 29.98 -14.65 9.93
C ARG A 121 30.88 -14.00 10.98
N ARG A 122 32.01 -13.43 10.56
CA ARG A 122 32.92 -12.71 11.46
C ARG A 122 32.28 -11.45 12.04
N GLN A 123 31.57 -10.66 11.24
CA GLN A 123 30.88 -9.46 11.73
C GLN A 123 29.76 -9.82 12.71
N ARG A 124 28.99 -10.88 12.43
CA ARG A 124 27.96 -11.41 13.33
C ARG A 124 28.55 -11.79 14.70
N GLN A 125 29.65 -12.54 14.67
CA GLN A 125 30.41 -12.90 15.88
C GLN A 125 30.93 -11.66 16.64
N GLN A 126 31.45 -10.65 15.92
CA GLN A 126 31.89 -9.38 16.53
C GLN A 126 30.74 -8.59 17.17
N ALA A 127 29.52 -8.70 16.63
CA ALA A 127 28.31 -8.10 17.18
C ALA A 127 27.71 -8.90 18.35
N GLY A 128 28.31 -10.04 18.72
CA GLY A 128 27.88 -10.86 19.86
C GLY A 128 26.66 -11.75 19.59
N VAL A 129 26.35 -12.01 18.32
CA VAL A 129 25.18 -12.80 17.87
C VAL A 129 25.51 -13.87 16.82
#